data_AF-A0A7M7K3S1-F1
#
_entry.id   AF-A0A7M7K3S1-F1
#
_cell.length_a   1.000
_cell.length_b   1.000
_cell.length_c   1.000
_cell.angle_alpha   90.00
_cell.angle_beta   90.00
_cell.angle_gamma   90.00
#
_symmetry.space_group_name_H-M   'P 1'
#
loop_
_entity.id
_entity.type
_entity.pdbx_description
1 polymer ?
#
loop_
_entity_poly.entity_id
_entity_poly.type
_entity_poly.pdbx_seq_one_letter_code
_entity_poly.pdbx_strand_id
1 'polypeptide(L)'
;MLHCEDRNTVSKVWSGQIPVCFRLAAQDCSSIEAPDPFFIMLPRISYLPFIWEKVQRYFSPFVAEEHRSSQLWLETPINTTSVLSGSVMLRWHLPIGLLYDLHGGGKLPWTIIIHFRDFPDKELIACETKQVAEAQFMNSVKEADFLKTRKKIMTAMTQSERRQMTAALYALQAESFWAVNRKLMFTSETWKHIPLRIFLLQSSPGTEVSTTAPPVVYQIQKLVPMSGSSDGLPDNSKQPITLRHVLRLWFTRPQNQGKPTVTPELHDLSKKEDCNQCLAAEDGTQTPDTESSPGTTERRVIAGGDGTETVKNDSRSTHKGKPQESTENNGKLPASSYEWGEDMEVILHGIPVPLDAPLQWLAINMSYADNFLYVVVRQRKKTAIV
;
A
#
# COMPACT_ATOMS: atom_id res chain seq x y z
N MET A 1 -20.01 3.18 -23.37
CA MET A 1 -19.24 1.94 -23.65
C MET A 1 -18.00 1.75 -22.74
N LEU A 2 -17.63 2.70 -21.86
CA LEU A 2 -16.36 2.68 -21.08
C LEU A 2 -16.25 1.65 -19.93
N HIS A 3 -17.11 0.63 -19.89
CA HIS A 3 -17.13 -0.41 -18.84
C HIS A 3 -16.78 -1.81 -19.36
N CYS A 4 -16.20 -1.94 -20.56
CA CYS A 4 -15.75 -3.22 -21.10
C CYS A 4 -14.42 -3.69 -20.48
N GLU A 5 -14.35 -5.00 -20.26
CA GLU A 5 -13.11 -5.74 -20.04
C GLU A 5 -12.36 -5.90 -21.37
N ASP A 6 -11.13 -5.42 -21.45
CA ASP A 6 -10.16 -5.88 -22.44
C ASP A 6 -9.38 -7.06 -21.88
N ARG A 7 -9.83 -8.28 -22.20
CA ARG A 7 -9.19 -9.54 -21.79
C ARG A 7 -7.75 -9.67 -22.31
N ASN A 8 -7.41 -9.04 -23.44
CA ASN A 8 -6.07 -9.10 -24.02
C ASN A 8 -5.11 -8.26 -23.17
N THR A 9 -5.50 -7.03 -22.84
CA THR A 9 -4.74 -6.17 -21.90
C THR A 9 -4.65 -6.78 -20.51
N VAL A 10 -5.77 -7.26 -19.93
CA VAL A 10 -5.78 -7.90 -18.61
C VAL A 10 -4.89 -9.15 -18.56
N SER A 11 -4.91 -9.99 -19.59
CA SER A 11 -4.04 -11.16 -19.70
C SER A 11 -2.56 -10.76 -19.78
N LYS A 12 -2.20 -9.77 -20.61
CA LYS A 12 -0.84 -9.24 -20.73
C LYS A 12 -0.32 -8.66 -19.42
N VAL A 13 -1.15 -7.91 -18.70
CA VAL A 13 -0.84 -7.33 -17.38
C VAL A 13 -0.54 -8.44 -16.36
N TRP A 14 -1.32 -9.53 -16.34
CA TRP A 14 -1.03 -10.68 -15.48
C TRP A 14 0.25 -11.42 -15.87
N SER A 15 0.49 -11.62 -17.17
CA SER A 15 1.67 -12.34 -17.68
C SER A 15 2.97 -11.54 -17.63
N GLY A 16 2.92 -10.24 -17.30
CA GLY A 16 4.09 -9.36 -17.31
C GLY A 16 5.16 -9.83 -16.34
N GLN A 17 6.39 -10.06 -16.83
CA GLN A 17 7.53 -10.50 -16.02
C GLN A 17 8.74 -9.56 -16.18
N ILE A 18 9.69 -9.67 -15.24
CA ILE A 18 10.98 -8.98 -15.22
C ILE A 18 12.06 -10.04 -14.99
N PRO A 19 13.14 -10.11 -15.79
CA PRO A 19 14.29 -10.94 -15.48
C PRO A 19 15.10 -10.30 -14.34
N VAL A 20 15.26 -11.02 -13.23
CA VAL A 20 15.94 -10.57 -12.00
C VAL A 20 17.19 -11.39 -11.75
N CYS A 21 18.24 -10.72 -11.29
CA CYS A 21 19.51 -11.28 -10.85
C CYS A 21 19.66 -10.99 -9.35
N PHE A 22 19.38 -11.98 -8.51
CA PHE A 22 19.59 -11.89 -7.07
C PHE A 22 21.05 -12.16 -6.70
N ARG A 23 21.59 -11.40 -5.75
CA ARG A 23 22.95 -11.55 -5.20
C ARG A 23 22.91 -11.45 -3.68
N LEU A 24 23.76 -12.23 -2.99
CA LEU A 24 24.00 -12.04 -1.56
C LEU A 24 24.82 -10.76 -1.33
N ALA A 25 24.54 -10.03 -0.25
CA ALA A 25 25.36 -8.91 0.19
C ALA A 25 26.77 -9.39 0.62
N ALA A 26 27.81 -8.62 0.31
CA ALA A 26 29.20 -9.06 0.54
C ALA A 26 29.52 -9.26 2.03
N GLN A 27 28.94 -8.44 2.91
CA GLN A 27 29.07 -8.51 4.36
C GLN A 27 28.29 -9.65 5.04
N ASP A 28 27.42 -10.34 4.29
CA ASP A 28 26.63 -11.49 4.76
C ASP A 28 27.27 -12.82 4.34
N CYS A 29 28.16 -12.77 3.34
CA CYS A 29 28.87 -13.92 2.81
C CYS A 29 29.91 -14.43 3.82
N SER A 30 29.57 -15.54 4.48
CA SER A 30 30.39 -16.19 5.51
C SER A 30 31.26 -17.33 4.95
N SER A 31 31.26 -17.49 3.62
CA SER A 31 31.95 -18.54 2.86
C SER A 31 33.16 -17.99 2.11
N ILE A 32 34.13 -18.86 1.83
CA ILE A 32 35.42 -18.50 1.19
C ILE A 32 35.22 -18.05 -0.27
N GLU A 33 34.26 -18.66 -0.96
CA GLU A 33 33.86 -18.32 -2.32
C GLU A 33 32.44 -17.75 -2.29
N ALA A 34 32.21 -16.65 -3.00
CA ALA A 34 30.92 -15.98 -3.03
C ALA A 34 29.89 -16.79 -3.86
N PRO A 35 28.62 -16.86 -3.44
CA PRO A 35 27.60 -17.62 -4.16
C PRO A 35 27.33 -17.08 -5.58
N ASP A 36 27.07 -18.00 -6.49
CA ASP A 36 26.57 -17.70 -7.83
C ASP A 36 25.30 -16.81 -7.78
N PRO A 37 25.10 -15.87 -8.72
CA PRO A 37 23.88 -15.07 -8.75
C PRO A 37 22.64 -15.90 -9.10
N PHE A 38 21.57 -15.75 -8.33
CA PHE A 38 20.33 -16.49 -8.54
C PHE A 38 19.41 -15.76 -9.54
N PHE A 39 19.24 -16.33 -10.73
CA PHE A 39 18.42 -15.75 -11.80
C PHE A 39 16.98 -16.29 -11.80
N ILE A 40 16.00 -15.40 -11.92
CA ILE A 40 14.57 -15.77 -11.99
C ILE A 40 13.74 -14.71 -12.73
N MET A 41 12.69 -15.14 -13.43
CA MET A 41 11.65 -14.24 -13.94
C MET A 41 10.65 -13.93 -12.82
N LEU A 42 10.60 -12.69 -12.34
CA LEU A 42 9.59 -12.27 -11.36
C LEU A 42 8.36 -11.65 -12.04
N PRO A 43 7.13 -12.04 -11.67
CA PRO A 43 5.90 -11.48 -12.22
C PRO A 43 5.61 -10.09 -11.64
N ARG A 44 5.37 -9.11 -12.52
CA ARG A 44 5.10 -7.70 -12.19
C ARG A 44 3.94 -7.52 -11.23
N ILE A 45 2.90 -8.34 -11.37
CA ILE A 45 1.64 -8.27 -10.64
C ILE A 45 1.74 -8.71 -9.16
N SER A 46 2.84 -9.37 -8.77
CA SER A 46 3.03 -9.99 -7.47
C SER A 46 3.87 -9.13 -6.52
N TYR A 47 4.07 -9.61 -5.29
CA TYR A 47 4.83 -8.95 -4.23
C TYR A 47 6.12 -9.71 -3.92
N LEU A 48 7.16 -8.95 -3.55
CA LEU A 48 8.49 -9.48 -3.28
C LEU A 48 8.49 -10.63 -2.23
N PRO A 49 7.77 -10.60 -1.09
CA PRO A 49 7.84 -11.67 -0.08
C PRO A 49 7.41 -13.06 -0.56
N PHE A 50 6.68 -13.17 -1.67
CA PHE A 50 6.24 -14.46 -2.20
C PHE A 50 7.40 -15.27 -2.83
N ILE A 51 8.61 -14.70 -2.92
CA ILE A 51 9.84 -15.43 -3.32
C ILE A 51 10.88 -15.58 -2.19
N TRP A 52 10.63 -15.05 -0.98
CA TRP A 52 11.58 -15.08 0.15
C TRP A 52 12.11 -16.49 0.39
N GLU A 53 11.23 -17.47 0.63
CA GLU A 53 11.61 -18.84 0.96
C GLU A 53 12.57 -19.46 -0.08
N LYS A 54 12.32 -19.23 -1.38
CA LYS A 54 13.15 -19.77 -2.46
C LYS A 54 14.54 -19.11 -2.51
N VAL A 55 14.58 -17.80 -2.30
CA VAL A 55 15.82 -17.01 -2.27
C VAL A 55 16.63 -17.31 -1.00
N GLN A 56 15.99 -17.31 0.15
CA GLN A 56 16.56 -17.64 1.46
C GLN A 56 17.20 -19.04 1.42
N ARG A 57 16.48 -20.04 0.91
CA ARG A 57 16.98 -21.42 0.77
C ARG A 57 18.18 -21.56 -0.16
N TYR A 58 18.31 -20.70 -1.16
CA TYR A 58 19.46 -20.70 -2.07
C TYR A 58 20.72 -20.09 -1.43
N PHE A 59 20.60 -18.96 -0.75
CA PHE A 59 21.75 -18.26 -0.16
C PHE A 59 22.10 -18.69 1.29
N SER A 60 21.18 -19.30 2.02
CA SER A 60 21.37 -19.77 3.41
C SER A 60 22.66 -20.58 3.66
N PRO A 61 23.11 -21.51 2.78
CA PRO A 61 24.38 -22.23 2.96
C PRO A 61 25.63 -21.34 3.03
N PHE A 62 25.57 -20.14 2.45
CA PHE A 62 26.67 -19.18 2.35
C PHE A 62 26.67 -18.15 3.49
N VAL A 63 25.66 -18.17 4.36
CA VAL A 63 25.41 -17.24 5.47
C VAL A 63 25.63 -17.94 6.81
N ALA A 64 26.11 -17.20 7.81
CA ALA A 64 26.28 -17.67 9.19
C ALA A 64 24.97 -18.19 9.81
N GLU A 65 25.05 -19.28 10.58
CA GLU A 65 23.88 -19.99 11.13
C GLU A 65 22.89 -19.08 11.85
N GLU A 66 23.42 -18.16 12.68
CA GLU A 66 22.68 -17.17 13.45
C GLU A 66 21.86 -16.16 12.62
N HIS A 67 22.19 -15.98 11.33
CA HIS A 67 21.48 -15.07 10.43
C HIS A 67 20.57 -15.80 9.42
N ARG A 68 20.67 -17.13 9.25
CA ARG A 68 19.89 -17.87 8.23
C ARG A 68 18.38 -17.75 8.39
N SER A 69 17.93 -17.61 9.63
CA SER A 69 16.51 -17.45 10.01
C SER A 69 16.10 -15.99 10.28
N SER A 70 17.02 -15.04 10.10
CA SER A 70 16.74 -13.61 10.29
C SER A 70 15.90 -13.02 9.15
N GLN A 71 15.29 -11.87 9.40
CA GLN A 71 14.37 -11.23 8.47
C GLN A 71 15.11 -10.62 7.27
N LEU A 72 14.83 -11.11 6.07
CA LEU A 72 15.44 -10.58 4.85
C LEU A 72 14.96 -9.15 4.54
N TRP A 73 15.90 -8.31 4.12
CA TRP A 73 15.61 -7.10 3.34
C TRP A 73 16.35 -7.12 2.00
N LEU A 74 15.86 -6.30 1.06
CA LEU A 74 16.35 -6.23 -0.31
C LEU A 74 16.65 -4.79 -0.68
N GLU A 75 17.65 -4.60 -1.54
CA GLU A 75 17.96 -3.31 -2.17
C GLU A 75 18.30 -3.48 -3.66
N THR A 76 18.30 -2.37 -4.39
CA THR A 76 18.80 -2.29 -5.77
C THR A 76 19.81 -1.16 -5.90
N PRO A 77 20.94 -1.34 -6.60
CA PRO A 77 21.80 -0.23 -6.99
C PRO A 77 21.04 0.79 -7.85
N ILE A 78 21.25 2.09 -7.61
CA ILE A 78 20.62 3.19 -8.39
C ILE A 78 21.12 3.16 -9.85
N ASN A 79 22.39 2.82 -10.05
CA ASN A 79 23.02 2.72 -11.35
C ASN A 79 23.97 1.50 -11.39
N THR A 80 23.96 0.77 -12.49
CA THR A 80 24.81 -0.43 -12.70
C THR A 80 26.16 -0.11 -13.35
N THR A 81 26.43 1.14 -13.72
CA THR A 81 27.70 1.55 -14.37
C THR A 81 28.68 2.29 -13.48
N SER A 82 28.35 2.57 -12.21
CA SER A 82 29.25 3.22 -11.27
C SER A 82 29.19 2.56 -9.89
N VAL A 83 30.35 2.17 -9.36
CA VAL A 83 30.52 1.61 -8.00
C VAL A 83 30.29 2.67 -6.91
N LEU A 84 30.26 3.96 -7.28
CA LEU A 84 29.99 5.09 -6.38
C LEU A 84 28.52 5.53 -6.35
N SER A 85 27.64 4.86 -7.11
CA SER A 85 26.19 5.09 -7.02
C SER A 85 25.61 4.24 -5.89
N GLY A 86 24.90 4.88 -4.96
CA GLY A 86 24.27 4.19 -3.83
C GLY A 86 23.17 3.20 -4.22
N SER A 87 22.56 2.60 -3.21
CA SER A 87 21.43 1.69 -3.34
C SER A 87 20.11 2.34 -2.90
N VAL A 88 18.99 1.66 -3.17
CA VAL A 88 17.66 1.98 -2.63
C VAL A 88 17.02 0.71 -2.06
N MET A 89 16.56 0.79 -0.81
CA MET A 89 15.82 -0.27 -0.13
C MET A 89 14.47 -0.53 -0.81
N LEU A 90 14.16 -1.80 -1.06
CA LEU A 90 12.95 -2.20 -1.77
C LEU A 90 11.78 -2.41 -0.81
N ARG A 91 10.82 -1.48 -0.85
CA ARG A 91 9.56 -1.55 -0.09
C ARG A 91 8.69 -2.72 -0.55
N TRP A 92 8.87 -3.89 0.08
CA TRP A 92 8.25 -5.17 -0.25
C TRP A 92 6.71 -5.14 -0.38
N HIS A 93 6.05 -4.18 0.29
CA HIS A 93 4.60 -3.99 0.28
C HIS A 93 4.08 -3.32 -1.00
N LEU A 94 4.97 -2.92 -1.91
CA LEU A 94 4.63 -2.49 -3.27
C LEU A 94 4.79 -3.66 -4.27
N PRO A 95 4.02 -3.68 -5.37
CA PRO A 95 4.19 -4.70 -6.41
C PRO A 95 5.58 -4.66 -7.05
N ILE A 96 6.08 -5.83 -7.46
CA ILE A 96 7.38 -6.01 -8.12
C ILE A 96 7.50 -5.14 -9.37
N GLY A 97 6.42 -5.04 -10.16
CA GLY A 97 6.37 -4.21 -11.36
C GLY A 97 6.58 -2.73 -11.09
N LEU A 98 5.99 -2.20 -10.01
CA LEU A 98 6.12 -0.81 -9.59
C LEU A 98 7.55 -0.52 -9.10
N LEU A 99 8.11 -1.41 -8.27
CA LEU A 99 9.48 -1.26 -7.76
C LEU A 99 10.52 -1.27 -8.90
N TYR A 100 10.33 -2.10 -9.93
CA TYR A 100 11.17 -2.07 -11.13
C TYR A 100 10.95 -0.79 -11.97
N ASP A 101 9.71 -0.35 -12.16
CA ASP A 101 9.42 0.85 -12.95
C ASP A 101 9.95 2.14 -12.28
N LEU A 102 10.08 2.14 -10.95
CA LEU A 102 10.73 3.19 -10.14
C LEU A 102 12.26 3.11 -10.15
N HIS A 103 12.83 1.91 -9.91
CA HIS A 103 14.25 1.77 -9.56
C HIS A 103 15.05 0.87 -10.50
N GLY A 104 14.43 -0.16 -11.10
CA GLY A 104 15.11 -1.20 -11.88
C GLY A 104 15.31 -0.90 -13.37
N GLY A 105 14.63 0.10 -13.92
CA GLY A 105 14.63 0.45 -15.36
C GLY A 105 15.93 1.00 -15.96
N GLY A 106 17.10 0.55 -15.50
CA GLY A 106 18.43 0.93 -15.99
C GLY A 106 19.01 -0.09 -16.99
N LYS A 107 19.28 -1.30 -16.52
CA LYS A 107 19.87 -2.41 -17.30
C LYS A 107 19.23 -3.73 -16.85
N LEU A 108 18.98 -4.64 -17.79
CA LEU A 108 18.52 -6.00 -17.49
C LEU A 108 19.69 -7.01 -17.47
N PRO A 109 19.60 -8.10 -16.69
CA PRO A 109 18.56 -8.38 -15.69
C PRO A 109 18.62 -7.40 -14.51
N TRP A 110 17.47 -7.15 -13.87
CA TRP A 110 17.39 -6.26 -12.72
C TRP A 110 18.17 -6.87 -11.54
N THR A 111 19.25 -6.22 -11.12
CA THR A 111 20.07 -6.69 -9.99
C THR A 111 19.43 -6.29 -8.67
N ILE A 112 19.18 -7.28 -7.82
CA ILE A 112 18.71 -7.10 -6.44
C ILE A 112 19.74 -7.72 -5.49
N ILE A 113 20.14 -6.97 -4.46
CA ILE A 113 21.03 -7.44 -3.40
C ILE A 113 20.15 -7.85 -2.21
N ILE A 114 20.47 -8.99 -1.60
CA ILE A 114 19.75 -9.60 -0.47
C ILE A 114 20.61 -9.49 0.77
N HIS A 115 19.99 -9.06 1.86
CA HIS A 115 20.58 -8.95 3.18
C HIS A 115 19.78 -9.79 4.18
N PHE A 116 20.48 -10.52 5.04
CA PHE A 116 19.99 -11.38 6.11
C PHE A 116 20.16 -10.72 7.49
N ARG A 117 21.01 -9.69 7.60
CA ARG A 117 21.36 -8.97 8.84
C ARG A 117 21.10 -7.47 8.71
N ASP A 118 21.26 -6.74 9.83
CA ASP A 118 21.17 -5.28 9.92
C ASP A 118 19.87 -4.69 9.29
N PHE A 119 18.72 -5.28 9.64
CA PHE A 119 17.43 -4.88 9.07
C PHE A 119 17.07 -3.41 9.39
N PRO A 120 16.66 -2.59 8.38
CA PRO A 120 16.45 -1.16 8.56
C PRO A 120 15.03 -0.83 9.09
N ASP A 121 14.77 -1.12 10.37
CA ASP A 121 13.47 -0.94 11.05
C ASP A 121 12.85 0.48 10.94
N LYS A 122 13.68 1.49 10.66
CA LYS A 122 13.26 2.90 10.52
C LYS A 122 12.71 3.24 9.13
N GLU A 123 13.01 2.42 8.13
CA GLU A 123 12.75 2.70 6.70
C GLU A 123 11.90 1.60 6.04
N LEU A 124 12.01 0.36 6.51
CA LEU A 124 11.21 -0.77 6.05
C LEU A 124 10.30 -1.32 7.17
N ILE A 125 9.04 -1.56 6.82
CA ILE A 125 8.10 -2.34 7.65
C ILE A 125 8.58 -3.80 7.70
N ALA A 126 8.46 -4.46 8.85
CA ALA A 126 8.78 -5.88 8.98
C ALA A 126 7.85 -6.81 8.15
N CYS A 127 8.36 -7.98 7.75
CA CYS A 127 7.62 -9.01 7.02
C CYS A 127 8.01 -10.41 7.50
N GLU A 128 7.82 -10.66 8.79
CA GLU A 128 8.17 -11.89 9.50
C GLU A 128 7.59 -13.17 8.86
N THR A 129 6.38 -13.08 8.30
CA THR A 129 5.65 -14.25 7.78
C THR A 129 4.90 -13.93 6.49
N LYS A 130 4.65 -14.97 5.69
CA LYS A 130 3.79 -14.89 4.50
C LYS A 130 2.42 -14.26 4.82
N GLN A 131 1.86 -14.54 5.99
CA GLN A 131 0.56 -14.06 6.43
C GLN A 131 0.53 -12.52 6.60
N VAL A 132 1.66 -11.88 6.93
CA VAL A 132 1.78 -10.40 6.94
C VAL A 132 1.65 -9.84 5.52
N ALA A 133 2.34 -10.44 4.54
CA ALA A 133 2.22 -10.03 3.14
C ALA A 133 0.81 -10.29 2.56
N GLU A 134 0.19 -11.42 2.89
CA GLU A 134 -1.20 -11.74 2.54
C GLU A 134 -2.20 -10.74 3.14
N ALA A 135 -2.00 -10.35 4.40
CA ALA A 135 -2.81 -9.33 5.07
C ALA A 135 -2.65 -7.95 4.44
N GLN A 136 -1.42 -7.55 4.09
CA GLN A 136 -1.13 -6.27 3.45
C GLN A 136 -1.72 -6.16 2.04
N PHE A 137 -1.62 -7.23 1.24
CA PHE A 137 -2.33 -7.35 -0.03
C PHE A 137 -3.85 -7.17 0.16
N MET A 138 -4.44 -7.97 1.06
CA MET A 138 -5.88 -7.94 1.32
C MET A 138 -6.36 -6.62 1.93
N ASN A 139 -5.51 -5.86 2.62
CA ASN A 139 -5.79 -4.51 3.10
C ASN A 139 -5.85 -3.51 1.94
N SER A 140 -4.94 -3.60 0.98
CA SER A 140 -4.96 -2.77 -0.23
C SER A 140 -6.23 -3.04 -1.07
N VAL A 141 -6.64 -4.30 -1.22
CA VAL A 141 -7.93 -4.66 -1.88
C VAL A 141 -9.14 -4.08 -1.13
N LYS A 142 -9.16 -4.11 0.21
CA LYS A 142 -10.23 -3.48 1.03
C LYS A 142 -10.27 -1.96 0.87
N GLU A 143 -9.14 -1.31 0.65
CA GLU A 143 -9.04 0.13 0.43
C GLU A 143 -9.53 0.51 -0.97
N ALA A 144 -9.10 -0.23 -2.00
CA ALA A 144 -9.59 -0.06 -3.37
C ALA A 144 -11.12 -0.25 -3.45
N ASP A 145 -11.69 -1.27 -2.78
CA ASP A 145 -13.15 -1.42 -2.73
C ASP A 145 -13.85 -0.37 -1.84
N PHE A 146 -13.14 0.28 -0.91
CA PHE A 146 -13.69 1.44 -0.21
C PHE A 146 -13.82 2.66 -1.13
N LEU A 147 -12.81 2.91 -1.96
CA LEU A 147 -12.82 3.99 -2.96
C LEU A 147 -13.88 3.74 -4.05
N LYS A 148 -14.00 2.49 -4.51
CA LYS A 148 -15.00 2.06 -5.49
C LYS A 148 -16.41 1.98 -4.91
N THR A 149 -16.69 1.04 -4.02
CA THR A 149 -18.06 0.67 -3.60
C THR A 149 -18.36 0.92 -2.11
N ARG A 150 -17.50 1.64 -1.39
CA ARG A 150 -17.55 1.79 0.09
C ARG A 150 -17.50 0.44 0.83
N LYS A 151 -16.69 -0.52 0.32
CA LYS A 151 -16.52 -1.90 0.82
C LYS A 151 -17.77 -2.79 0.66
N LYS A 152 -18.75 -2.43 -0.17
CA LYS A 152 -19.99 -3.21 -0.34
C LYS A 152 -19.70 -4.62 -0.88
N ILE A 153 -18.80 -4.74 -1.86
CA ILE A 153 -18.43 -6.04 -2.46
C ILE A 153 -17.53 -6.84 -1.51
N MET A 154 -16.52 -6.21 -0.91
CA MET A 154 -15.60 -6.82 0.05
C MET A 154 -16.30 -7.34 1.31
N THR A 155 -17.41 -6.71 1.71
CA THR A 155 -18.25 -7.18 2.84
C THR A 155 -19.14 -8.37 2.42
N ALA A 156 -19.60 -8.40 1.17
CA ALA A 156 -20.39 -9.51 0.61
C ALA A 156 -19.55 -10.77 0.29
N MET A 157 -18.24 -10.64 0.05
CA MET A 157 -17.36 -11.78 -0.25
C MET A 157 -17.12 -12.66 0.99
N THR A 158 -17.27 -13.98 0.79
CA THR A 158 -17.00 -15.00 1.81
C THR A 158 -15.51 -15.03 2.23
N GLN A 159 -15.20 -15.72 3.33
CA GLN A 159 -13.81 -15.98 3.71
C GLN A 159 -13.11 -16.91 2.71
N SER A 160 -13.86 -17.82 2.06
CA SER A 160 -13.33 -18.75 1.05
C SER A 160 -12.82 -18.00 -0.18
N GLU A 161 -13.63 -17.10 -0.74
CA GLU A 161 -13.26 -16.28 -1.89
C GLU A 161 -12.03 -15.38 -1.63
N ARG A 162 -11.96 -14.80 -0.43
CA ARG A 162 -10.79 -14.00 -0.01
C ARG A 162 -9.52 -14.84 0.11
N ARG A 163 -9.62 -16.08 0.62
CA ARG A 163 -8.50 -17.05 0.63
C ARG A 163 -8.12 -17.49 -0.78
N GLN A 164 -9.11 -17.78 -1.64
CA GLN A 164 -8.89 -18.16 -3.04
C GLN A 164 -8.15 -17.07 -3.80
N MET A 165 -8.57 -15.81 -3.70
CA MET A 165 -7.91 -14.67 -4.34
C MET A 165 -6.43 -14.57 -3.95
N THR A 166 -6.13 -14.60 -2.64
CA THR A 166 -4.75 -14.52 -2.14
C THR A 166 -3.92 -15.74 -2.56
N ALA A 167 -4.44 -16.95 -2.45
CA ALA A 167 -3.75 -18.18 -2.84
C ALA A 167 -3.51 -18.24 -4.36
N ALA A 168 -4.46 -17.77 -5.17
CA ALA A 168 -4.33 -17.70 -6.62
C ALA A 168 -3.28 -16.67 -7.06
N LEU A 169 -3.14 -15.54 -6.35
CA LEU A 169 -2.04 -14.60 -6.58
C LEU A 169 -0.67 -15.23 -6.22
N TYR A 170 -0.57 -15.91 -5.08
CA TYR A 170 0.66 -16.59 -4.66
C TYR A 170 1.09 -17.70 -5.65
N ALA A 171 0.12 -18.46 -6.17
CA ALA A 171 0.33 -19.53 -7.15
C ALA A 171 0.27 -19.05 -8.62
N LEU A 172 0.15 -17.74 -8.86
CA LEU A 172 0.07 -17.08 -10.18
C LEU A 172 -1.06 -17.60 -11.11
N GLN A 173 -2.11 -18.17 -10.52
CA GLN A 173 -3.25 -18.78 -11.21
C GLN A 173 -4.28 -17.73 -11.67
N ALA A 174 -4.09 -17.21 -12.88
CA ALA A 174 -4.93 -16.15 -13.48
C ALA A 174 -6.43 -16.41 -13.35
N GLU A 175 -6.92 -17.56 -13.81
CA GLU A 175 -8.37 -17.86 -13.84
C GLU A 175 -8.97 -17.95 -12.44
N SER A 176 -8.27 -18.58 -11.48
CA SER A 176 -8.75 -18.68 -10.09
C SER A 176 -8.76 -17.32 -9.39
N PHE A 177 -7.79 -16.44 -9.71
CA PHE A 177 -7.78 -15.07 -9.22
C PHE A 177 -8.93 -14.26 -9.81
N TRP A 178 -9.10 -14.26 -11.14
CA TRP A 178 -10.11 -13.47 -11.82
C TRP A 178 -11.54 -13.97 -11.58
N ALA A 179 -11.75 -15.26 -11.33
CA ALA A 179 -13.06 -15.79 -10.90
C ALA A 179 -13.63 -15.05 -9.66
N VAL A 180 -12.75 -14.60 -8.75
CA VAL A 180 -13.13 -13.74 -7.62
C VAL A 180 -13.00 -12.26 -7.97
N ASN A 181 -11.86 -11.83 -8.51
CA ASN A 181 -11.54 -10.42 -8.73
C ASN A 181 -12.50 -9.70 -9.70
N ARG A 182 -13.14 -10.45 -10.63
CA ARG A 182 -14.21 -9.92 -11.48
C ARG A 182 -15.34 -9.28 -10.68
N LYS A 183 -15.65 -9.77 -9.47
CA LYS A 183 -16.69 -9.19 -8.60
C LYS A 183 -16.33 -7.78 -8.11
N LEU A 184 -15.04 -7.50 -7.90
CA LEU A 184 -14.55 -6.19 -7.48
C LEU A 184 -14.38 -5.20 -8.64
N MET A 185 -14.06 -5.69 -9.84
CA MET A 185 -13.73 -4.85 -10.99
C MET A 185 -14.95 -4.60 -11.89
N PHE A 186 -15.74 -5.64 -12.17
CA PHE A 186 -16.90 -5.61 -13.08
C PHE A 186 -18.23 -5.75 -12.33
N THR A 187 -18.32 -5.06 -11.19
CA THR A 187 -19.55 -4.94 -10.40
C THR A 187 -20.60 -4.08 -11.11
N SER A 188 -21.88 -4.34 -10.83
CA SER A 188 -23.01 -3.47 -11.19
C SER A 188 -23.07 -2.19 -10.33
N GLU A 189 -22.34 -2.12 -9.22
CA GLU A 189 -22.26 -0.94 -8.36
C GLU A 189 -21.51 0.21 -9.07
N THR A 190 -22.10 1.40 -9.08
CA THR A 190 -21.43 2.59 -9.58
C THR A 190 -20.25 2.96 -8.69
N TRP A 191 -19.03 2.69 -9.17
CA TRP A 191 -17.77 3.11 -8.54
C TRP A 191 -17.85 4.61 -8.21
N LYS A 192 -17.45 5.02 -7.00
CA LYS A 192 -17.45 6.44 -6.60
C LYS A 192 -16.13 7.11 -6.97
N HIS A 193 -15.01 6.46 -6.68
CA HIS A 193 -13.68 6.97 -6.99
C HIS A 193 -12.80 5.90 -7.66
N ILE A 194 -11.80 6.37 -8.40
CA ILE A 194 -10.74 5.53 -8.97
C ILE A 194 -9.65 5.28 -7.92
N PRO A 195 -9.30 4.02 -7.59
CA PRO A 195 -8.12 3.70 -6.78
C PRO A 195 -6.84 4.02 -7.56
N LEU A 196 -6.22 5.16 -7.26
CA LEU A 196 -5.05 5.69 -7.98
C LEU A 196 -3.96 6.11 -7.00
N ARG A 197 -2.74 5.64 -7.25
CA ARG A 197 -1.51 6.10 -6.58
C ARG A 197 -0.51 6.56 -7.64
N ILE A 198 -0.11 7.83 -7.58
CA ILE A 198 0.92 8.40 -8.46
C ILE A 198 2.22 8.47 -7.68
N PHE A 199 3.29 7.91 -8.25
CA PHE A 199 4.65 7.96 -7.72
C PHE A 199 5.49 8.87 -8.60
N LEU A 200 6.06 9.91 -8.00
CA LEU A 200 6.83 10.95 -8.67
C LEU A 200 8.32 10.76 -8.36
N LEU A 201 9.11 10.43 -9.36
CA LEU A 201 10.56 10.25 -9.24
C LEU A 201 11.27 11.58 -9.55
N GLN A 202 11.80 12.23 -8.51
CA GLN A 202 12.62 13.43 -8.65
C GLN A 202 14.11 13.11 -8.59
N SER A 203 14.84 13.55 -9.61
CA SER A 203 16.28 13.81 -9.52
C SER A 203 16.54 14.77 -8.35
N SER A 204 17.55 14.49 -7.52
CA SER A 204 17.87 15.29 -6.34
C SER A 204 18.12 16.77 -6.71
N PRO A 205 17.43 17.75 -6.11
CA PRO A 205 17.56 19.15 -6.49
C PRO A 205 18.85 19.78 -5.94
N GLY A 206 19.96 19.60 -6.65
CA GLY A 206 21.22 20.28 -6.39
C GLY A 206 22.43 19.61 -7.02
N THR A 207 23.28 20.44 -7.66
CA THR A 207 24.61 20.11 -8.20
C THR A 207 24.65 19.24 -9.46
N GLU A 208 25.23 19.76 -10.55
CA GLU A 208 25.62 18.99 -11.76
C GLU A 208 26.92 18.17 -11.56
N VAL A 209 27.30 17.92 -10.30
CA VAL A 209 28.52 17.23 -9.88
C VAL A 209 28.17 16.32 -8.71
N SER A 210 28.64 15.06 -8.74
CA SER A 210 28.41 14.00 -7.73
C SER A 210 26.99 13.41 -7.69
N THR A 211 26.69 12.52 -8.64
CA THR A 211 25.47 11.68 -8.68
C THR A 211 25.53 10.52 -7.67
N THR A 212 25.51 10.84 -6.37
CA THR A 212 25.61 9.85 -5.26
C THR A 212 24.31 9.68 -4.47
N ALA A 213 23.45 10.70 -4.40
CA ALA A 213 22.20 10.65 -3.63
C ALA A 213 21.11 9.79 -4.30
N PRO A 214 20.27 9.08 -3.53
CA PRO A 214 19.11 8.36 -4.07
C PRO A 214 18.05 9.33 -4.64
N PRO A 215 17.40 8.99 -5.76
CA PRO A 215 16.33 9.81 -6.32
C PRO A 215 15.10 9.76 -5.41
N VAL A 216 14.51 10.94 -5.13
CA VAL A 216 13.42 11.06 -4.16
C VAL A 216 12.11 10.64 -4.80
N VAL A 217 11.40 9.72 -4.15
CA VAL A 217 10.10 9.20 -4.61
C VAL A 217 8.97 9.75 -3.75
N TYR A 218 8.15 10.64 -4.31
CA TYR A 218 6.94 11.14 -3.65
C TYR A 218 5.74 10.28 -4.04
N GLN A 219 4.99 9.78 -3.06
CA GLN A 219 3.76 9.03 -3.26
C GLN A 219 2.55 9.95 -3.06
N ILE A 220 1.65 10.01 -4.04
CA ILE A 220 0.49 10.91 -4.03
C ILE A 220 -0.79 10.08 -4.27
N GLN A 221 -1.75 10.24 -3.37
CA GLN A 221 -3.10 9.69 -3.48
C GLN A 221 -4.11 10.78 -3.08
N LYS A 222 -5.01 11.13 -4.00
CA LYS A 222 -6.15 12.02 -3.75
C LYS A 222 -7.41 11.37 -4.35
N LEU A 223 -8.59 11.83 -3.95
CA LEU A 223 -9.84 11.33 -4.54
C LEU A 223 -9.97 11.78 -5.99
N VAL A 224 -10.28 10.84 -6.89
CA VAL A 224 -10.67 11.11 -8.28
C VAL A 224 -12.08 10.53 -8.49
N PRO A 225 -13.12 11.35 -8.71
CA PRO A 225 -14.47 10.84 -8.93
C PRO A 225 -14.58 10.11 -10.28
N MET A 226 -15.49 9.14 -10.37
CA MET A 226 -15.80 8.44 -11.63
C MET A 226 -16.72 9.24 -12.55
N SER A 227 -17.49 10.18 -12.01
CA SER A 227 -18.41 11.04 -12.77
C SER A 227 -18.76 12.27 -11.94
N GLY A 228 -18.50 13.47 -12.47
CA GLY A 228 -18.95 14.74 -11.88
C GLY A 228 -17.84 15.77 -11.71
N SER A 229 -18.27 17.03 -11.60
CA SER A 229 -17.42 18.22 -11.50
C SER A 229 -16.86 18.43 -10.09
N SER A 230 -15.77 17.72 -9.74
CA SER A 230 -14.79 18.26 -8.79
C SER A 230 -13.89 19.28 -9.50
N ASP A 231 -13.49 20.34 -8.82
CA ASP A 231 -12.85 21.53 -9.40
C ASP A 231 -11.84 21.24 -10.53
N GLY A 232 -12.18 21.66 -11.76
CA GLY A 232 -11.33 21.59 -12.93
C GLY A 232 -11.26 20.24 -13.67
N LEU A 233 -12.02 19.21 -13.27
CA LEU A 233 -12.25 18.02 -14.11
C LEU A 233 -13.43 18.26 -15.09
N PRO A 234 -13.38 17.70 -16.31
CA PRO A 234 -14.48 17.79 -17.25
C PRO A 234 -15.71 17.02 -16.75
N ASP A 235 -16.90 17.51 -17.09
CA ASP A 235 -18.12 16.75 -16.89
C ASP A 235 -18.15 15.52 -17.81
N ASN A 236 -18.38 14.35 -17.22
CA ASN A 236 -18.35 13.05 -17.88
C ASN A 236 -19.53 12.85 -18.86
N SER A 237 -20.47 13.81 -18.90
CA SER A 237 -21.51 13.90 -19.95
C SER A 237 -20.96 14.19 -21.35
N LYS A 238 -19.74 14.73 -21.47
CA LYS A 238 -19.14 15.15 -22.76
C LYS A 238 -17.82 14.47 -23.10
N GLN A 239 -16.92 14.27 -22.14
CA GLN A 239 -15.64 13.59 -22.36
C GLN A 239 -15.19 12.80 -21.12
N PRO A 240 -14.52 11.65 -21.29
CA PRO A 240 -13.99 10.89 -20.17
C PRO A 240 -12.85 11.63 -19.45
N ILE A 241 -12.72 11.37 -18.15
CA ILE A 241 -11.56 11.79 -17.37
C ILE A 241 -10.31 11.08 -17.92
N THR A 242 -9.32 11.84 -18.36
CA THR A 242 -8.04 11.34 -18.86
C THR A 242 -6.94 11.46 -17.81
N LEU A 243 -5.85 10.74 -18.01
CA LEU A 243 -4.65 10.83 -17.16
C LEU A 243 -4.09 12.27 -17.12
N ARG A 244 -4.16 13.01 -18.24
CA ARG A 244 -3.78 14.43 -18.37
C ARG A 244 -4.55 15.34 -17.40
N HIS A 245 -5.85 15.12 -17.20
CA HIS A 245 -6.67 15.95 -16.32
C HIS A 245 -6.26 15.80 -14.85
N VAL A 246 -6.05 14.56 -14.40
CA VAL A 246 -5.60 14.30 -13.02
C VAL A 246 -4.18 14.79 -12.78
N LEU A 247 -3.26 14.53 -13.72
CA LEU A 247 -1.88 15.04 -13.62
C LEU A 247 -1.84 16.57 -13.55
N ARG A 248 -2.61 17.27 -14.39
CA ARG A 248 -2.72 18.74 -14.30
C ARG A 248 -3.21 19.16 -12.93
N LEU A 249 -4.38 18.72 -12.48
CA LEU A 249 -4.94 19.14 -11.18
C LEU A 249 -4.07 18.79 -9.97
N TRP A 250 -3.26 17.74 -10.04
CA TRP A 250 -2.44 17.32 -8.91
C TRP A 250 -1.09 18.07 -8.84
N PHE A 251 -0.62 18.64 -9.96
CA PHE A 251 0.68 19.29 -10.07
C PHE A 251 0.63 20.80 -10.41
N THR A 252 -0.46 21.34 -10.96
CA THR A 252 -0.59 22.79 -11.17
C THR A 252 -0.66 23.53 -9.84
N ARG A 253 0.10 24.63 -9.72
CA ARG A 253 -0.08 25.60 -8.63
C ARG A 253 -1.54 26.08 -8.59
N PRO A 254 -2.16 26.21 -7.40
CA PRO A 254 -3.32 27.08 -7.29
C PRO A 254 -2.87 28.51 -7.60
N GLN A 255 -3.38 29.11 -8.67
CA GLN A 255 -3.33 30.56 -8.79
C GLN A 255 -4.16 31.17 -7.64
N ASN A 256 -3.77 32.35 -7.16
CA ASN A 256 -4.48 33.05 -6.11
C ASN A 256 -5.90 33.41 -6.59
N GLN A 257 -6.89 32.56 -6.26
CA GLN A 257 -8.26 33.02 -6.17
C GLN A 257 -8.29 34.10 -5.09
N GLY A 258 -8.59 35.34 -5.49
CA GLY A 258 -8.49 36.50 -4.61
C GLY A 258 -9.40 36.33 -3.40
N LYS A 259 -8.84 36.30 -2.20
CA LYS A 259 -9.63 36.40 -0.96
C LYS A 259 -10.40 37.72 -0.98
N PRO A 260 -11.73 37.71 -0.79
CA PRO A 260 -12.41 38.86 -0.21
C PRO A 260 -11.84 39.05 1.20
N THR A 261 -11.28 40.23 1.48
CA THR A 261 -10.67 40.50 2.79
C THR A 261 -11.76 40.64 3.85
N VAL A 262 -11.86 39.66 4.75
CA VAL A 262 -12.56 39.80 6.03
C VAL A 262 -11.53 39.63 7.14
N THR A 263 -11.33 40.69 7.91
CA THR A 263 -10.39 40.74 9.04
C THR A 263 -10.98 40.04 10.26
N PRO A 264 -10.25 39.11 10.91
CA PRO A 264 -10.64 38.61 12.21
C PRO A 264 -10.18 39.60 13.29
N GLU A 265 -11.11 40.23 14.00
CA GLU A 265 -10.78 40.92 15.24
C GLU A 265 -10.49 39.89 16.35
N LEU A 266 -9.37 40.08 17.04
CA LEU A 266 -8.99 39.30 18.21
C LEU A 266 -9.50 40.02 19.45
N HIS A 267 -10.35 39.36 20.23
CA HIS A 267 -10.54 39.70 21.63
C HIS A 267 -10.18 38.50 22.51
N ASP A 268 -9.05 38.64 23.19
CA ASP A 268 -8.62 37.79 24.29
C ASP A 268 -9.55 37.99 25.51
N LEU A 269 -9.88 36.89 26.20
CA LEU A 269 -10.24 36.90 27.61
C LEU A 269 -9.98 35.51 28.23
N SER A 270 -9.55 35.49 29.49
CA SER A 270 -9.02 34.32 30.18
C SER A 270 -9.88 33.82 31.34
N LYS A 271 -9.60 32.58 31.80
CA LYS A 271 -10.12 31.89 33.01
C LYS A 271 -11.57 31.35 32.84
N LYS A 272 -11.82 30.05 33.08
CA LYS A 272 -11.91 29.33 34.38
C LYS A 272 -13.05 29.86 35.27
N GLU A 273 -14.16 29.12 35.38
CA GLU A 273 -14.53 28.34 36.59
C GLU A 273 -15.86 27.54 36.42
N ASP A 274 -15.79 26.26 36.81
CA ASP A 274 -16.70 25.35 37.52
C ASP A 274 -18.26 25.30 37.38
N CYS A 275 -18.74 24.05 37.61
CA CYS A 275 -20.01 23.62 38.25
C CYS A 275 -21.37 23.57 37.49
N ASN A 276 -21.74 22.34 37.11
CA ASN A 276 -22.99 21.62 37.44
C ASN A 276 -24.37 22.33 37.62
N GLN A 277 -25.28 21.95 36.71
CA GLN A 277 -26.61 21.33 36.99
C GLN A 277 -27.76 22.12 37.67
N CYS A 278 -28.92 21.44 37.74
CA CYS A 278 -30.19 21.80 38.40
C CYS A 278 -31.03 22.84 37.64
N LEU A 279 -32.37 22.95 37.80
CA LEU A 279 -33.37 22.37 38.73
C LEU A 279 -34.49 21.66 37.91
N ALA A 280 -35.20 20.61 38.36
CA ALA A 280 -36.11 20.42 39.52
C ALA A 280 -37.44 21.22 39.41
N ALA A 281 -38.58 20.84 40.01
CA ALA A 281 -38.92 19.67 40.86
C ALA A 281 -40.35 19.15 40.45
N GLU A 282 -41.20 18.39 41.18
CA GLU A 282 -41.31 17.79 42.54
C GLU A 282 -42.19 16.48 42.36
N ASP A 283 -42.87 15.72 43.24
CA ASP A 283 -43.20 15.65 44.70
C ASP A 283 -43.54 14.16 45.07
N GLY A 284 -43.98 13.86 46.31
CA GLY A 284 -44.38 12.54 46.83
C GLY A 284 -45.74 12.00 46.33
N THR A 285 -46.22 10.80 46.74
CA THR A 285 -46.46 10.41 48.15
C THR A 285 -46.80 8.89 48.33
N GLN A 286 -46.21 8.23 49.34
CA GLN A 286 -46.64 6.99 50.06
C GLN A 286 -46.78 5.60 49.36
N THR A 287 -47.02 4.56 50.18
CA THR A 287 -46.94 3.08 49.97
C THR A 287 -48.19 2.39 50.60
N PRO A 288 -48.36 1.03 50.73
CA PRO A 288 -47.58 -0.15 50.31
C PRO A 288 -48.45 -1.29 49.64
N ASP A 289 -47.97 -2.56 49.70
CA ASP A 289 -48.67 -3.86 49.50
C ASP A 289 -49.08 -4.28 48.04
N THR A 290 -49.25 -5.56 47.65
CA THR A 290 -49.28 -6.87 48.37
C THR A 290 -48.79 -8.07 47.49
N GLU A 291 -48.29 -9.13 48.16
CA GLU A 291 -48.43 -10.59 47.88
C GLU A 291 -48.01 -11.35 46.57
N SER A 292 -47.63 -12.62 46.81
CA SER A 292 -47.75 -13.85 45.97
C SER A 292 -46.53 -14.43 45.20
N SER A 293 -45.86 -15.38 45.86
CA SER A 293 -45.25 -16.61 45.29
C SER A 293 -46.33 -17.73 45.19
N PRO A 294 -46.09 -18.99 44.72
CA PRO A 294 -44.83 -19.73 44.52
C PRO A 294 -44.72 -20.64 43.26
N GLY A 295 -43.63 -21.42 43.14
CA GLY A 295 -43.46 -22.43 42.07
C GLY A 295 -42.22 -23.34 42.21
N THR A 296 -42.30 -24.37 43.05
CA THR A 296 -41.30 -25.44 43.32
C THR A 296 -40.74 -26.12 42.04
N THR A 297 -39.50 -26.66 42.01
CA THR A 297 -39.16 -27.98 42.60
C THR A 297 -37.62 -28.23 42.65
N GLU A 298 -37.16 -29.05 43.60
CA GLU A 298 -35.77 -29.40 43.91
C GLU A 298 -35.16 -30.62 43.14
N ARG A 299 -33.88 -30.94 43.45
CA ARG A 299 -33.16 -32.26 43.47
C ARG A 299 -32.17 -32.58 42.31
N ARG A 300 -31.07 -33.33 42.54
CA ARG A 300 -30.27 -33.63 43.76
C ARG A 300 -28.91 -34.28 43.38
N VAL A 301 -27.85 -33.77 44.01
CA VAL A 301 -26.50 -34.34 44.34
C VAL A 301 -26.22 -35.84 44.05
N ILE A 302 -25.03 -36.14 43.48
CA ILE A 302 -23.91 -37.03 43.96
C ILE A 302 -22.98 -37.43 42.76
N ALA A 303 -21.65 -37.68 42.85
CA ALA A 303 -20.49 -37.09 43.58
C ALA A 303 -19.16 -37.70 43.02
N GLY A 304 -17.98 -37.16 43.38
CA GLY A 304 -16.61 -37.65 43.00
C GLY A 304 -15.98 -36.90 41.81
N GLY A 305 -14.69 -36.56 41.76
CA GLY A 305 -13.51 -36.88 42.58
C GLY A 305 -12.47 -37.67 41.75
N ASP A 306 -11.16 -37.38 41.71
CA ASP A 306 -10.31 -36.33 42.31
C ASP A 306 -10.10 -35.13 41.33
N GLY A 307 -9.34 -34.03 41.56
CA GLY A 307 -8.18 -33.75 42.41
C GLY A 307 -6.87 -34.03 41.65
N THR A 308 -5.86 -33.16 41.61
CA THR A 308 -5.70 -31.77 42.10
C THR A 308 -5.76 -30.78 40.90
N GLU A 309 -5.39 -29.48 40.89
CA GLU A 309 -4.71 -28.60 41.86
C GLU A 309 -5.06 -27.11 41.59
N THR A 310 -4.47 -26.16 42.33
CA THR A 310 -4.60 -24.72 42.07
C THR A 310 -3.31 -23.95 42.34
N VAL A 311 -2.94 -23.02 41.45
CA VAL A 311 -1.98 -21.93 41.74
C VAL A 311 -2.64 -20.61 41.30
N LYS A 312 -2.45 -19.55 42.08
CA LYS A 312 -3.20 -18.29 41.97
C LYS A 312 -2.59 -17.34 40.93
N ASN A 313 -3.44 -16.48 40.37
CA ASN A 313 -3.00 -15.23 39.74
C ASN A 313 -2.20 -14.38 40.74
N ASP A 314 -1.16 -13.69 40.26
CA ASP A 314 -0.97 -12.30 40.71
C ASP A 314 -0.31 -11.39 39.65
N SER A 315 -1.15 -10.55 39.04
CA SER A 315 -0.97 -9.11 38.87
C SER A 315 0.45 -8.53 38.67
N ARG A 316 0.89 -8.28 37.42
CA ARG A 316 1.79 -7.14 37.17
C ARG A 316 1.73 -6.48 35.78
N SER A 317 1.40 -5.19 35.81
CA SER A 317 1.67 -4.12 34.83
C SER A 317 1.52 -4.40 33.33
N THR A 318 0.36 -4.06 32.77
CA THR A 318 0.23 -3.79 31.32
C THR A 318 0.67 -2.37 31.00
N HIS A 319 1.94 -2.18 30.63
CA HIS A 319 2.38 -0.91 30.05
C HIS A 319 1.73 -0.72 28.67
N LYS A 320 0.60 0.00 28.63
CA LYS A 320 -0.02 0.52 27.41
C LYS A 320 0.85 1.63 26.81
N GLY A 321 1.96 1.24 26.18
CA GLY A 321 2.62 2.10 25.20
C GLY A 321 1.63 2.38 24.08
N LYS A 322 1.29 3.65 23.85
CA LYS A 322 0.61 4.05 22.61
C LYS A 322 1.57 3.71 21.45
N PRO A 323 1.10 3.11 20.35
CA PRO A 323 1.87 3.09 19.12
C PRO A 323 2.19 4.56 18.77
N GLN A 324 3.47 4.91 18.76
CA GLN A 324 3.89 6.20 18.22
C GLN A 324 3.63 6.18 16.71
N GLU A 325 3.21 7.31 16.16
CA GLU A 325 3.10 7.48 14.72
C GLU A 325 4.47 7.25 14.09
N SER A 326 4.59 6.19 13.29
CA SER A 326 5.71 6.05 12.35
C SER A 326 5.73 7.31 11.49
N THR A 327 6.82 8.08 11.52
CA THR A 327 6.89 9.40 10.89
C THR A 327 6.75 9.27 9.38
N GLU A 328 5.51 9.36 8.92
CA GLU A 328 5.21 9.36 7.50
C GLU A 328 5.89 10.58 6.87
N ASN A 329 6.82 10.34 5.95
CA ASN A 329 7.04 11.28 4.85
C ASN A 329 5.84 11.19 3.89
N ASN A 330 4.65 11.55 4.39
CA ASN A 330 3.44 11.81 3.63
C ASN A 330 3.64 13.15 2.90
N GLY A 331 4.57 13.10 1.94
CA GLY A 331 5.35 14.23 1.48
C GLY A 331 4.50 15.29 0.82
N LYS A 332 4.08 16.28 1.61
CA LYS A 332 3.46 17.51 1.13
C LYS A 332 4.40 18.12 0.09
N LEU A 333 3.99 18.06 -1.18
CA LEU A 333 4.76 18.55 -2.33
C LEU A 333 5.35 19.93 -2.01
N PRO A 334 6.66 20.14 -2.25
CA PRO A 334 7.26 21.45 -2.03
C PRO A 334 6.50 22.50 -2.85
N ALA A 335 6.17 23.64 -2.24
CA ALA A 335 5.34 24.67 -2.89
C ALA A 335 6.03 25.35 -4.10
N SER A 336 7.33 25.09 -4.27
CA SER A 336 8.14 25.46 -5.43
C SER A 336 8.12 24.37 -6.51
N SER A 337 7.90 24.79 -7.75
CA SER A 337 8.25 24.07 -8.99
C SER A 337 7.77 22.62 -9.10
N TYR A 338 6.49 22.44 -9.45
CA TYR A 338 6.14 21.46 -10.47
C TYR A 338 5.40 22.15 -11.62
N GLU A 339 5.98 22.07 -12.82
CA GLU A 339 5.34 22.42 -14.08
C GLU A 339 5.41 21.18 -14.97
N TRP A 340 4.34 20.92 -15.73
CA TRP A 340 4.31 19.77 -16.63
C TRP A 340 5.16 20.07 -17.87
N GLY A 341 6.46 19.76 -17.80
CA GLY A 341 7.37 19.83 -18.94
C GLY A 341 7.17 18.67 -19.92
N GLU A 342 7.45 18.92 -21.20
CA GLU A 342 7.34 17.92 -22.28
C GLU A 342 8.37 16.77 -22.13
N ASP A 343 9.40 16.98 -21.32
CA ASP A 343 10.40 15.99 -20.91
C ASP A 343 9.88 14.94 -19.91
N MET A 344 8.67 15.08 -19.34
CA MET A 344 8.13 14.06 -18.44
C MET A 344 7.57 12.85 -19.22
N GLU A 345 7.75 11.65 -18.68
CA GLU A 345 7.10 10.43 -19.14
C GLU A 345 6.27 9.79 -18.02
N VAL A 346 5.20 9.09 -18.42
CA VAL A 346 4.28 8.41 -17.51
C VAL A 346 4.30 6.93 -17.82
N ILE A 347 4.78 6.13 -16.87
CA ILE A 347 5.03 4.69 -17.01
C ILE A 347 4.01 3.92 -16.19
N LEU A 348 3.52 2.82 -16.75
CA LEU A 348 2.62 1.88 -16.09
C LEU A 348 2.88 0.46 -16.63
N HIS A 349 3.09 -0.53 -15.76
CA HIS A 349 3.53 -1.89 -16.14
C HIS A 349 4.76 -1.92 -17.08
N GLY A 350 5.66 -0.95 -16.94
CA GLY A 350 6.88 -0.81 -17.74
C GLY A 350 6.71 -0.17 -19.12
N ILE A 351 5.50 0.23 -19.52
CA ILE A 351 5.25 0.90 -20.80
C ILE A 351 4.85 2.37 -20.63
N PRO A 352 5.20 3.26 -21.57
CA PRO A 352 4.69 4.63 -21.58
C PRO A 352 3.20 4.67 -21.91
N VAL A 353 2.43 5.44 -21.13
CA VAL A 353 0.98 5.60 -21.30
C VAL A 353 0.66 6.99 -21.88
N PRO A 354 -0.14 7.08 -22.97
CA PRO A 354 -0.60 8.37 -23.49
C PRO A 354 -1.40 9.16 -22.45
N LEU A 355 -1.10 10.45 -22.32
CA LEU A 355 -1.75 11.33 -21.33
C LEU A 355 -3.27 11.43 -21.56
N ASP A 356 -3.72 11.29 -22.81
CA ASP A 356 -5.14 11.38 -23.19
C ASP A 356 -5.88 10.03 -23.07
N ALA A 357 -5.22 8.99 -22.55
CA ALA A 357 -5.86 7.71 -22.24
C ALA A 357 -6.96 7.90 -21.17
N PRO A 358 -8.18 7.36 -21.38
CA PRO A 358 -9.26 7.40 -20.40
C PRO A 358 -8.87 6.69 -19.09
N LEU A 359 -8.83 7.44 -18.00
CA LEU A 359 -8.36 6.96 -16.69
C LEU A 359 -9.26 5.84 -16.13
N GLN A 360 -10.56 5.89 -16.44
CA GLN A 360 -11.50 4.79 -16.15
C GLN A 360 -11.08 3.49 -16.84
N TRP A 361 -10.69 3.54 -18.12
CA TRP A 361 -10.28 2.34 -18.86
C TRP A 361 -8.96 1.78 -18.34
N LEU A 362 -7.99 2.65 -18.02
CA LEU A 362 -6.73 2.27 -17.36
C LEU A 362 -7.02 1.60 -16.01
N ALA A 363 -7.88 2.19 -15.19
CA ALA A 363 -8.22 1.64 -13.87
C ALA A 363 -8.92 0.28 -13.96
N ILE A 364 -9.76 0.06 -14.96
CA ILE A 364 -10.45 -1.23 -15.16
C ILE A 364 -9.49 -2.31 -15.67
N ASN A 365 -8.63 -2.01 -16.64
CA ASN A 365 -7.88 -3.02 -17.39
C ASN A 365 -6.38 -3.13 -17.03
N MET A 366 -5.81 -2.13 -16.34
CA MET A 366 -4.38 -2.05 -16.02
C MET A 366 -4.07 -1.85 -14.53
N SER A 367 -5.07 -1.86 -13.63
CA SER A 367 -4.81 -1.95 -12.19
C SER A 367 -4.03 -3.23 -11.83
N TYR A 368 -3.27 -3.16 -10.76
CA TYR A 368 -2.58 -4.32 -10.20
C TYR A 368 -3.57 -5.24 -9.45
N ALA A 369 -3.11 -6.41 -8.99
CA ALA A 369 -3.95 -7.39 -8.30
C ALA A 369 -4.65 -6.83 -7.05
N ASP A 370 -4.03 -5.86 -6.36
CA ASP A 370 -4.62 -5.16 -5.22
C ASP A 370 -5.73 -4.15 -5.59
N ASN A 371 -6.11 -4.11 -6.87
CA ASN A 371 -7.11 -3.21 -7.46
C ASN A 371 -6.69 -1.73 -7.48
N PHE A 372 -5.41 -1.41 -7.27
CA PHE A 372 -4.88 -0.05 -7.45
C PHE A 372 -4.26 0.16 -8.83
N LEU A 373 -4.54 1.32 -9.42
CA LEU A 373 -3.81 1.83 -10.56
C LEU A 373 -2.55 2.55 -10.06
N TYR A 374 -1.39 1.97 -10.33
CA TYR A 374 -0.09 2.53 -9.97
C TYR A 374 0.53 3.23 -11.18
N VAL A 375 0.75 4.53 -11.06
CA VAL A 375 1.31 5.38 -12.12
C VAL A 375 2.67 5.91 -11.69
N VAL A 376 3.71 5.71 -12.48
CA VAL A 376 5.04 6.32 -12.26
C VAL A 376 5.19 7.53 -13.17
N VAL A 377 5.54 8.69 -12.62
CA VAL A 377 5.87 9.91 -13.36
C VAL A 377 7.35 10.22 -13.11
N ARG A 378 8.13 10.34 -14.19
CA ARG A 378 9.58 10.61 -14.12
C ARG A 378 10.05 11.42 -15.32
N GLN A 379 11.23 12.01 -15.23
CA GLN A 379 11.90 12.59 -16.39
C GLN A 379 12.22 11.49 -17.41
N ARG A 380 11.89 11.73 -18.69
CA ARG A 380 12.25 10.86 -19.81
C ARG A 380 13.76 10.79 -19.90
N LYS A 381 14.31 9.58 -19.95
CA LYS A 381 15.75 9.38 -20.18
C LYS A 381 16.08 9.94 -21.56
N LYS A 382 16.96 10.94 -21.64
CA LYS A 382 17.51 11.40 -22.92
C LYS A 382 18.27 10.23 -23.54
N THR A 383 17.71 9.60 -24.56
CA THR A 383 18.39 8.57 -25.32
C THR A 383 19.61 9.21 -25.96
N ALA A 384 20.81 8.82 -25.52
CA ALA A 384 22.02 9.16 -26.25
C ALA A 384 21.90 8.54 -27.65
N ILE A 385 21.87 9.38 -28.68
CA ILE A 385 21.97 8.93 -30.05
C ILE A 385 23.42 8.48 -30.23
N VAL A 386 23.61 7.22 -30.60
CA VAL A 386 24.90 6.56 -30.88
C VAL A 386 25.04 6.43 -32.38
#